data_AF-A0A177YDP4-F1
#
_entry.id   AF-A0A177YDP4-F1
#
_cell.length_a   1.000
_cell.length_b   1.000
_cell.length_c   1.000
_cell.angle_alpha   90.00
_cell.angle_beta   90.00
_cell.angle_gamma   90.00
#
_symmetry.space_group_name_H-M   'P 1'
#
loop_
_entity.id
_entity.type
_entity.pdbx_description
1 polymer ?
#
loop_
_entity_poly.entity_id
_entity_poly.type
_entity_poly.pdbx_seq_one_letter_code
_entity_poly.pdbx_strand_id
1 'polypeptide(L)'
;MGSLVILTLDLVTAVDNPAHLRRTISEYGLGAQQWVFATGVSLLALGSAATLVAAVRNGVARARSVASVAMTAWIVGLIVIVAVPKQDWSNDATLGLGGAIHRVAAAVAFVAIPIAVIAFAIPWVRDGRWTTWARTTLTLACLGVASLLPIAYALIVGMTSTTPWYRVVTLGYVERVLVVAEVVALVALAMWVVAATNGRVTDVERSPVVVPRE
;
A
#
# COMPACT_ATOMS: atom_id res chain seq x y z
N MET A 1 9.87 -1.65 -7.66
CA MET A 1 9.82 -1.19 -9.06
C MET A 1 8.64 -0.27 -9.29
N GLY A 2 7.39 -0.70 -9.09
CA GLY A 2 6.22 0.18 -9.27
C GLY A 2 6.27 1.49 -8.46
N SER A 3 6.65 1.42 -7.18
CA SER A 3 6.84 2.60 -6.34
C SER A 3 7.89 3.60 -6.87
N LEU A 4 8.96 3.10 -7.50
CA LEU A 4 9.99 3.96 -8.09
C LEU A 4 9.49 4.66 -9.35
N VAL A 5 8.65 3.99 -10.16
CA VAL A 5 8.01 4.60 -11.34
C VAL A 5 7.11 5.76 -10.90
N ILE A 6 6.27 5.54 -9.90
CA ILE A 6 5.36 6.58 -9.37
C ILE A 6 6.17 7.72 -8.74
N LEU A 7 7.18 7.41 -7.94
CA LEU A 7 8.04 8.43 -7.31
C LEU A 7 8.76 9.28 -8.36
N THR A 8 9.30 8.65 -9.41
CA THR A 8 9.99 9.37 -10.51
C THR A 8 9.01 10.28 -11.25
N LEU A 9 7.83 9.77 -11.60
CA LEU A 9 6.77 10.55 -12.24
C LEU A 9 6.39 11.77 -11.40
N ASP A 10 6.21 11.58 -10.09
CA ASP A 10 5.80 12.65 -9.18
C ASP A 10 6.89 13.69 -8.98
N LEU A 11 8.15 13.27 -8.83
CA LEU A 11 9.29 14.18 -8.67
C LEU A 11 9.55 14.99 -9.94
N VAL A 12 9.57 14.35 -11.11
CA VAL A 12 9.78 15.05 -12.39
C VAL A 12 8.68 16.10 -12.60
N THR A 13 7.42 15.73 -12.38
CA THR A 13 6.31 16.68 -12.54
C THR A 13 6.38 17.80 -11.51
N ALA A 14 6.81 17.53 -10.27
CA ALA A 14 6.93 18.55 -9.23
C ALA A 14 8.07 19.54 -9.49
N VAL A 15 9.15 19.10 -10.14
CA VAL A 15 10.25 19.99 -10.56
C VAL A 15 9.78 20.99 -11.61
N ASP A 16 9.02 20.52 -12.61
CA ASP A 16 8.52 21.38 -13.69
C ASP A 16 7.31 22.23 -13.25
N ASN A 17 6.47 21.70 -12.37
CA ASN A 17 5.25 22.36 -11.89
C ASN A 17 4.95 22.05 -10.41
N PRO A 18 5.55 22.81 -9.47
CA PRO A 18 5.34 22.59 -8.04
C PRO A 18 3.89 22.72 -7.57
N ALA A 19 3.06 23.50 -8.29
CA ALA A 19 1.63 23.62 -7.97
C ALA A 19 0.87 22.30 -8.13
N HIS A 20 1.40 21.36 -8.93
CA HIS A 20 0.84 20.02 -9.09
C HIS A 20 0.82 19.22 -7.78
N LEU A 21 1.70 19.53 -6.82
CA LEU A 21 1.74 18.86 -5.51
C LEU A 21 0.46 19.06 -4.68
N ARG A 22 -0.37 20.05 -5.03
CA ARG A 22 -1.68 20.26 -4.40
C ARG A 22 -2.73 19.24 -4.87
N ARG A 23 -2.52 18.61 -6.01
CA ARG A 23 -3.37 17.56 -6.60
C ARG A 23 -2.91 16.18 -6.17
N THR A 24 -3.82 15.22 -6.18
CA THR A 24 -3.53 13.83 -5.80
C THR A 24 -2.53 13.19 -6.78
N ILE A 25 -1.69 12.26 -6.32
CA ILE A 25 -0.89 11.36 -7.18
C ILE A 25 -1.83 10.63 -8.15
N SER A 26 -3.01 10.22 -7.69
CA SER A 26 -4.03 9.59 -8.54
C SER A 26 -4.50 10.50 -9.70
N GLU A 27 -4.26 11.81 -9.65
CA GLU A 27 -4.50 12.75 -10.77
C GLU A 27 -3.67 12.41 -12.01
N TYR A 28 -2.50 11.75 -11.87
CA TYR A 28 -1.75 11.27 -13.03
C TYR A 28 -2.52 10.22 -13.83
N GLY A 29 -3.54 9.59 -13.23
CA GLY A 29 -4.49 8.74 -13.93
C GLY A 29 -5.37 9.49 -14.95
N LEU A 30 -5.23 10.82 -15.05
CA LEU A 30 -5.85 11.66 -16.06
C LEU A 30 -4.79 12.17 -17.06
N GLY A 31 -5.15 12.17 -18.34
CA GLY A 31 -4.35 12.80 -19.40
C GLY A 31 -3.12 11.99 -19.84
N ALA A 32 -2.10 12.69 -20.35
CA ALA A 32 -1.01 12.07 -21.10
C ALA A 32 -0.14 11.08 -20.30
N GLN A 33 -0.07 11.23 -18.97
CA GLN A 33 0.75 10.38 -18.09
C GLN A 33 -0.01 9.20 -17.47
N GLN A 34 -1.28 8.99 -17.84
CA GLN A 34 -2.12 7.91 -17.33
C GLN A 34 -1.46 6.54 -17.48
N TRP A 35 -0.78 6.29 -18.59
CA TRP A 35 -0.13 5.00 -18.83
C TRP A 35 1.07 4.76 -17.90
N VAL A 36 1.83 5.81 -17.54
CA VAL A 36 2.95 5.72 -16.60
C VAL A 36 2.44 5.42 -15.20
N PHE A 37 1.41 6.16 -14.78
CA PHE A 37 0.72 5.94 -13.50
C PHE A 37 0.17 4.51 -13.42
N ALA A 38 -0.59 4.08 -14.44
CA ALA A 38 -1.16 2.74 -14.50
C ALA A 38 -0.07 1.67 -14.43
N THR A 39 1.02 1.82 -15.18
CA THR A 39 2.16 0.89 -15.15
C THR A 39 2.79 0.83 -13.75
N GLY A 40 3.03 1.97 -13.12
CA GLY A 40 3.57 2.05 -11.76
C GLY A 40 2.68 1.35 -10.74
N VAL A 41 1.37 1.60 -10.77
CA VAL A 41 0.39 0.98 -9.87
C VAL A 41 0.26 -0.52 -10.14
N SER A 42 0.21 -0.96 -11.41
CA SER A 42 0.18 -2.38 -11.76
C SER A 42 1.42 -3.12 -11.27
N LEU A 43 2.61 -2.55 -11.45
CA LEU A 43 3.85 -3.14 -10.93
C LEU A 43 3.88 -3.19 -9.39
N LEU A 44 3.28 -2.20 -8.72
CA LEU A 44 3.14 -2.22 -7.26
C LEU A 44 2.20 -3.34 -6.83
N ALA A 45 1.03 -3.49 -7.48
CA ALA A 45 0.09 -4.57 -7.22
C ALA A 45 0.71 -5.96 -7.43
N LEU A 46 1.47 -6.15 -8.52
CA LEU A 46 2.19 -7.39 -8.78
C LEU A 46 3.26 -7.70 -7.72
N GLY A 47 4.04 -6.69 -7.30
CA GLY A 47 5.03 -6.84 -6.23
C GLY A 47 4.39 -7.18 -4.88
N SER A 48 3.25 -6.55 -4.57
CA SER A 48 2.43 -6.89 -3.40
C SER A 48 1.92 -8.33 -3.45
N ALA A 49 1.40 -8.77 -4.60
CA ALA A 49 0.93 -10.15 -4.79
C ALA A 49 2.08 -11.16 -4.62
N ALA A 50 3.25 -10.90 -5.22
CA ALA A 50 4.43 -11.74 -5.05
C ALA A 50 4.86 -11.84 -3.57
N THR A 51 4.82 -10.71 -2.85
CA THR A 51 5.12 -10.67 -1.41
C THR A 51 4.15 -11.53 -0.61
N LEU A 52 2.84 -11.42 -0.87
CA LEU A 52 1.83 -12.23 -0.20
C LEU A 52 2.01 -13.72 -0.49
N VAL A 53 2.20 -14.08 -1.76
CA VAL A 53 2.42 -15.47 -2.18
C VAL A 53 3.67 -16.04 -1.51
N ALA A 54 4.77 -15.31 -1.50
CA ALA A 54 6.00 -15.73 -0.82
C ALA A 54 5.77 -15.90 0.68
N ALA A 55 5.10 -14.96 1.34
CA ALA A 55 4.82 -15.03 2.77
C ALA A 55 3.95 -16.24 3.13
N VAL A 56 2.93 -16.55 2.31
CA VAL A 56 2.05 -17.70 2.52
C VAL A 56 2.77 -19.02 2.24
N ARG A 57 3.44 -19.14 1.09
CA ARG A 57 4.15 -20.38 0.69
C ARG A 57 5.24 -20.75 1.66
N ASN A 58 5.91 -19.75 2.24
CA ASN A 58 6.95 -20.01 3.21
C ASN A 58 6.37 -20.18 4.62
N GLY A 59 5.11 -19.79 4.91
CA GLY A 59 4.56 -19.91 6.26
C GLY A 59 5.01 -18.78 7.19
N VAL A 60 5.27 -17.58 6.63
CA VAL A 60 5.36 -16.33 7.40
C VAL A 60 3.95 -15.84 7.77
N ALA A 61 2.96 -16.11 6.91
CA ALA A 61 1.53 -15.93 7.22
C ALA A 61 0.69 -17.11 6.74
N ARG A 62 -0.50 -17.26 7.33
CA ARG A 62 -1.51 -18.23 6.88
C ARG A 62 -2.34 -17.62 5.76
N ALA A 63 -2.73 -18.42 4.76
CA ALA A 63 -3.50 -17.94 3.61
C ALA A 63 -4.83 -17.27 3.98
N ARG A 64 -5.49 -17.72 5.07
CA ARG A 64 -6.77 -17.20 5.56
C ARG A 64 -6.64 -16.27 6.78
N SER A 65 -5.45 -15.74 7.06
CA SER A 65 -5.27 -14.78 8.16
C SER A 65 -5.83 -13.41 7.79
N VAL A 66 -6.09 -12.57 8.79
CA VAL A 66 -6.43 -11.15 8.63
C VAL A 66 -5.39 -10.44 7.74
N ALA A 67 -4.10 -10.73 7.96
CA ALA A 67 -3.01 -10.17 7.17
C ALA A 67 -3.14 -10.48 5.68
N SER A 68 -3.42 -11.74 5.33
CA SER A 68 -3.57 -12.18 3.94
C SER A 68 -4.83 -11.61 3.27
N VAL A 69 -5.94 -11.54 4.01
CA VAL A 69 -7.20 -10.98 3.50
C VAL A 69 -7.04 -9.48 3.25
N ALA A 70 -6.48 -8.73 4.20
CA ALA A 70 -6.25 -7.30 4.05
C ALA A 70 -5.23 -7.01 2.93
N MET A 71 -4.16 -7.80 2.82
CA MET A 71 -3.20 -7.66 1.72
C MET A 71 -3.84 -7.94 0.36
N THR A 72 -4.77 -8.90 0.29
CA THR A 72 -5.54 -9.17 -0.93
C THR A 72 -6.47 -8.00 -1.26
N ALA A 73 -7.15 -7.41 -0.27
CA ALA A 73 -7.99 -6.23 -0.46
C ALA A 73 -7.18 -5.03 -0.97
N TRP A 74 -5.96 -4.82 -0.47
CA TRP A 74 -5.00 -3.85 -1.01
C TRP A 74 -4.71 -4.10 -2.49
N ILE A 75 -4.31 -5.33 -2.86
CA ILE A 75 -3.98 -5.69 -4.24
C ILE A 75 -5.18 -5.47 -5.17
N VAL A 76 -6.37 -5.94 -4.77
CA VAL A 76 -7.61 -5.76 -5.54
C VAL A 76 -7.94 -4.28 -5.69
N GLY A 77 -7.81 -3.48 -4.62
CA GLY A 77 -8.00 -2.04 -4.67
C GLY A 77 -7.10 -1.37 -5.71
N LEU A 78 -5.80 -1.70 -5.73
CA LEU A 78 -4.86 -1.20 -6.74
C LEU A 78 -5.25 -1.61 -8.17
N ILE A 79 -5.70 -2.85 -8.38
CA ILE A 79 -6.16 -3.31 -9.70
C ILE A 79 -7.38 -2.52 -10.15
N VAL A 80 -8.35 -2.29 -9.25
CA VAL A 80 -9.55 -1.51 -9.56
C VAL A 80 -9.21 -0.05 -9.87
N ILE A 81 -8.27 0.57 -9.15
CA ILE A 81 -7.78 1.93 -9.42
C ILE A 81 -7.24 2.07 -10.85
N VAL A 82 -6.55 1.04 -11.35
CA VAL A 82 -6.02 1.01 -12.73
C VAL A 82 -7.12 0.71 -13.75
N ALA A 83 -8.00 -0.26 -13.44
CA ALA A 83 -9.04 -0.71 -14.36
C ALA A 83 -10.19 0.31 -14.51
N VAL A 84 -10.40 1.16 -13.51
CA VAL A 84 -11.43 2.20 -13.50
C VAL A 84 -10.72 3.56 -13.44
N PRO A 85 -10.46 4.19 -14.60
CA PRO A 85 -9.77 5.46 -14.67
C PRO A 85 -10.45 6.51 -13.78
N LYS A 86 -9.62 7.32 -13.12
CA LYS A 86 -10.07 8.45 -12.31
C LYS A 86 -10.97 9.35 -13.17
N GLN A 87 -11.96 9.97 -12.54
CA GLN A 87 -12.84 10.97 -13.17
C GLN A 87 -12.51 12.35 -12.60
N ASP A 88 -12.57 13.38 -13.45
CA ASP A 88 -12.13 14.75 -13.15
C ASP A 88 -13.12 15.48 -12.24
N TRP A 89 -12.65 16.05 -11.12
CA TRP A 89 -13.52 16.55 -10.04
C TRP A 89 -14.23 17.87 -10.39
N SER A 90 -13.77 18.57 -11.42
CA SER A 90 -14.27 19.89 -11.85
C SER A 90 -15.53 19.84 -12.72
N ASN A 91 -15.92 18.67 -13.21
CA ASN A 91 -17.04 18.49 -14.14
C ASN A 91 -18.17 17.65 -13.51
N ASP A 92 -18.87 18.13 -12.46
CA ASP A 92 -20.01 17.43 -11.84
C ASP A 92 -19.81 15.91 -11.54
N ALA A 93 -18.56 15.43 -11.55
CA ALA A 93 -18.20 14.01 -11.58
C ALA A 93 -18.32 13.34 -10.21
N THR A 94 -18.88 14.06 -9.25
CA THR A 94 -19.44 13.49 -8.03
C THR A 94 -20.56 12.47 -8.28
N LEU A 95 -21.13 12.41 -9.50
CA LEU A 95 -22.26 11.53 -9.86
C LEU A 95 -21.93 10.34 -10.79
N GLY A 96 -20.70 10.23 -11.31
CA GLY A 96 -20.32 9.12 -12.20
C GLY A 96 -19.97 7.84 -11.44
N LEU A 97 -20.57 6.69 -11.82
CA LEU A 97 -20.31 5.39 -11.20
C LEU A 97 -18.81 5.04 -11.15
N GLY A 98 -18.05 5.36 -12.20
CA GLY A 98 -16.60 5.13 -12.25
C GLY A 98 -15.81 5.91 -11.19
N GLY A 99 -16.13 7.20 -10.98
CA GLY A 99 -15.49 8.01 -9.94
C GLY A 99 -15.83 7.55 -8.52
N ALA A 100 -17.04 7.03 -8.30
CA ALA A 100 -17.40 6.39 -7.03
C ALA A 100 -16.60 5.10 -6.79
N ILE A 101 -16.51 4.23 -7.80
CA ILE A 101 -15.74 2.98 -7.72
C ILE A 101 -14.26 3.27 -7.44
N HIS A 102 -13.65 4.22 -8.16
CA HIS A 102 -12.24 4.58 -7.96
C HIS A 102 -11.98 5.07 -6.53
N ARG A 103 -12.86 5.92 -5.98
CA ARG A 103 -12.74 6.43 -4.59
C ARG A 103 -12.86 5.31 -3.56
N VAL A 104 -13.84 4.42 -3.72
CA VAL A 104 -14.01 3.27 -2.82
C VAL A 104 -12.80 2.34 -2.91
N ALA A 105 -12.29 2.07 -4.10
CA ALA A 105 -11.10 1.26 -4.30
C ALA A 105 -9.86 1.87 -3.64
N ALA A 106 -9.66 3.19 -3.79
CA ALA A 106 -8.59 3.92 -3.11
C ALA A 106 -8.73 3.85 -1.58
N ALA A 107 -9.93 4.11 -1.04
CA ALA A 107 -10.18 4.02 0.39
C ALA A 107 -9.93 2.61 0.93
N VAL A 108 -10.41 1.58 0.23
CA VAL A 108 -10.15 0.18 0.58
C VAL A 108 -8.66 -0.12 0.56
N ALA A 109 -7.92 0.32 -0.47
CA ALA A 109 -6.49 0.12 -0.55
C ALA A 109 -5.77 0.76 0.65
N PHE A 110 -5.93 2.07 0.83
CA PHE A 110 -5.28 2.84 1.90
C PHE A 110 -5.61 2.32 3.31
N VAL A 111 -6.82 1.82 3.54
CA VAL A 111 -7.17 1.23 4.85
C VAL A 111 -6.62 -0.20 5.00
N ALA A 112 -6.63 -1.00 3.93
CA ALA A 112 -6.29 -2.40 4.00
C ALA A 112 -4.79 -2.64 4.19
N ILE A 113 -3.91 -1.83 3.59
CA ILE A 113 -2.46 -2.05 3.70
C ILE A 113 -1.91 -1.87 5.13
N PRO A 114 -2.22 -0.83 5.91
CA PRO A 114 -1.74 -0.76 7.30
C PRO A 114 -2.32 -1.91 8.13
N ILE A 115 -3.58 -2.31 7.93
CA ILE A 115 -4.17 -3.48 8.61
C ILE A 115 -3.39 -4.74 8.28
N ALA A 116 -3.06 -4.96 7.01
CA ALA A 116 -2.29 -6.11 6.56
C ALA A 116 -0.92 -6.15 7.25
N VAL A 117 -0.18 -5.04 7.18
CA VAL A 117 1.19 -4.93 7.70
C VAL A 117 1.23 -5.07 9.23
N ILE A 118 0.28 -4.47 9.95
CA ILE A 118 0.11 -4.62 11.40
C ILE A 118 -0.18 -6.09 11.74
N ALA A 119 -1.14 -6.71 11.07
CA ALA A 119 -1.52 -8.10 11.30
C ALA A 119 -0.39 -9.09 10.95
N PHE A 120 0.46 -8.76 9.98
CA PHE A 120 1.70 -9.48 9.69
C PHE A 120 2.69 -9.39 10.85
N ALA A 121 2.87 -8.20 11.42
CA ALA A 121 3.90 -7.93 12.42
C ALA A 121 3.55 -8.44 13.83
N ILE A 122 2.29 -8.30 14.26
CA ILE A 122 1.86 -8.57 15.65
C ILE A 122 2.32 -9.93 16.19
N PRO A 123 2.16 -11.07 15.47
CA PRO A 123 2.55 -12.37 16.01
C PRO A 123 4.05 -12.51 16.31
N TRP A 124 4.89 -11.67 15.71
CA TRP A 124 6.34 -11.79 15.71
C TRP A 124 7.05 -10.76 16.59
N VAL A 125 6.31 -9.85 17.25
CA VAL A 125 6.92 -8.77 18.05
C VAL A 125 7.75 -9.29 19.23
N ARG A 126 7.45 -10.48 19.73
CA ARG A 126 8.18 -11.18 20.80
C ARG A 126 9.06 -12.33 20.30
N ASP A 127 9.17 -12.51 18.98
CA ASP A 127 9.97 -13.59 18.40
C ASP A 127 11.48 -13.27 18.53
N GLY A 128 12.28 -14.24 18.96
CA GLY A 128 13.72 -14.03 19.21
C GLY A 128 14.53 -13.71 17.94
N ARG A 129 14.10 -14.19 16.77
CA ARG A 129 14.81 -14.00 15.49
C ARG A 129 14.27 -12.81 14.71
N TRP A 130 12.96 -12.58 14.76
CA TRP A 130 12.27 -11.62 13.88
C TRP A 130 11.73 -10.36 14.58
N THR A 131 11.95 -10.18 15.88
CA THR A 131 11.41 -9.02 16.64
C THR A 131 11.75 -7.66 16.02
N THR A 132 12.98 -7.44 15.56
CA THR A 132 13.40 -6.16 14.97
C THR A 132 12.60 -5.86 13.70
N TRP A 133 12.51 -6.83 12.79
CA TRP A 133 11.71 -6.70 11.57
C TRP A 133 10.24 -6.44 11.89
N ALA A 134 9.67 -7.19 12.84
CA ALA A 134 8.29 -7.04 13.26
C ALA A 134 8.02 -5.64 13.84
N ARG A 135 8.87 -5.16 14.76
CA ARG A 135 8.72 -3.84 15.40
C ARG A 135 8.88 -2.70 14.40
N THR A 136 9.90 -2.73 13.55
CA THR A 136 10.09 -1.70 12.52
C THR A 136 8.90 -1.65 11.57
N THR A 137 8.46 -2.81 11.08
CA THR A 137 7.32 -2.93 10.16
C THR A 137 6.02 -2.45 10.81
N LEU A 138 5.81 -2.78 12.10
CA LEU A 138 4.67 -2.32 12.89
C LEU A 138 4.69 -0.80 13.07
N THR A 139 5.82 -0.21 13.44
CA THR A 139 5.97 1.24 13.61
C THR A 139 5.67 1.97 12.30
N LEU A 140 6.21 1.50 11.17
CA LEU A 140 5.92 2.07 9.86
C LEU A 140 4.44 1.99 9.49
N ALA A 141 3.79 0.86 9.80
CA ALA A 141 2.35 0.74 9.56
C ALA A 141 1.52 1.66 10.46
N CYS A 142 1.91 1.87 11.72
CA CYS A 142 1.29 2.85 12.60
C CYS A 142 1.45 4.29 12.07
N LEU A 143 2.59 4.62 11.44
CA LEU A 143 2.75 5.90 10.74
C LEU A 143 1.79 6.02 9.55
N GLY A 144 1.58 4.92 8.80
CA GLY A 144 0.53 4.83 7.77
C GLY A 144 -0.86 5.14 8.34
N VAL A 145 -1.24 4.51 9.45
CA VAL A 145 -2.51 4.81 10.15
C VAL A 145 -2.59 6.28 10.57
N ALA A 146 -1.52 6.84 11.15
CA ALA A 146 -1.48 8.24 11.55
C ALA A 146 -1.66 9.19 10.34
N SER A 147 -1.10 8.84 9.19
CA SER A 147 -1.25 9.62 7.95
C SER A 147 -2.66 9.59 7.34
N LEU A 148 -3.54 8.66 7.77
CA LEU A 148 -4.97 8.67 7.42
C LEU A 148 -5.78 9.68 8.23
N LEU A 149 -5.28 10.14 9.38
CA LEU A 149 -6.04 11.01 10.29
C LEU A 149 -6.51 12.33 9.65
N PRO A 150 -5.73 13.03 8.80
CA PRO A 150 -6.21 14.23 8.13
C PRO A 150 -7.39 13.96 7.17
N ILE A 151 -7.43 12.80 6.53
CA ILE A 151 -8.55 12.38 5.67
C ILE A 151 -9.78 12.08 6.53
N ALA A 152 -9.61 11.33 7.63
CA ALA A 152 -10.70 11.05 8.57
C ALA A 152 -11.29 12.35 9.15
N TYR A 153 -10.43 13.29 9.54
CA TYR A 153 -10.83 14.63 9.98
C TYR A 153 -11.61 15.37 8.89
N ALA A 154 -11.11 15.40 7.65
CA ALA A 154 -11.79 16.04 6.52
C ALA A 154 -13.19 15.46 6.27
N LEU A 155 -13.35 14.14 6.36
CA LEU A 155 -14.64 13.47 6.24
C LEU A 155 -15.59 13.86 7.37
N ILE A 156 -15.13 13.88 8.63
CA ILE A 156 -15.94 14.30 9.79
C ILE A 156 -16.44 15.74 9.62
N VAL A 157 -15.57 16.66 9.20
CA VAL A 157 -15.95 18.05 8.93
C VAL A 157 -16.96 18.12 7.79
N GLY A 158 -16.79 17.33 6.73
CA GLY A 158 -17.73 17.28 5.61
C GLY A 158 -19.11 16.72 5.97
N MET A 159 -19.20 15.89 7.02
CA MET A 159 -20.47 15.36 7.53
C MET A 159 -21.15 16.29 8.56
N THR A 160 -20.38 17.13 9.23
CA THR A 160 -20.87 17.97 10.36
C THR A 160 -20.95 19.46 10.02
N SER A 161 -20.48 19.88 8.85
CA SER A 161 -20.49 21.28 8.39
C SER A 161 -20.92 21.40 6.92
N THR A 162 -21.05 22.64 6.44
CA THR A 162 -21.31 22.94 5.02
C THR A 162 -20.05 22.92 4.14
N THR A 163 -18.86 22.72 4.74
CA THR A 163 -17.60 22.71 4.00
C THR A 163 -17.42 21.36 3.30
N PRO A 164 -17.26 21.32 1.96
CA PRO A 164 -16.97 20.05 1.27
C PRO A 164 -15.66 19.44 1.77
N TRP A 165 -15.67 18.14 2.12
CA TRP A 165 -14.52 17.45 2.75
C TRP A 165 -13.21 17.61 1.97
N TYR A 166 -13.26 17.61 0.63
CA TYR A 166 -12.09 17.74 -0.24
C TYR A 166 -11.46 19.14 -0.22
N ARG A 167 -12.10 20.12 0.43
CA ARG A 167 -11.57 21.48 0.65
C ARG A 167 -10.98 21.68 2.05
N VAL A 168 -11.18 20.73 2.96
CA VAL A 168 -10.74 20.84 4.37
C VAL A 168 -9.22 20.70 4.49
N VAL A 169 -8.62 19.84 3.65
CA VAL A 169 -7.17 19.62 3.59
C VAL A 169 -6.70 19.67 2.15
N THR A 170 -5.43 20.00 1.93
CA THR A 170 -4.83 19.87 0.59
C THR A 170 -4.54 18.40 0.32
N LEU A 171 -5.47 17.72 -0.37
CA LEU A 171 -5.44 16.27 -0.60
C LEU A 171 -4.11 15.77 -1.19
N GLY A 172 -3.50 16.53 -2.10
CA GLY A 172 -2.23 16.15 -2.72
C GLY A 172 -1.07 15.96 -1.72
N TYR A 173 -0.97 16.81 -0.70
CA TYR A 173 0.08 16.66 0.32
C TYR A 173 -0.21 15.48 1.25
N VAL A 174 -1.47 15.34 1.67
CA VAL A 174 -1.90 14.27 2.58
C VAL A 174 -1.71 12.90 1.93
N GLU A 175 -2.14 12.74 0.69
CA GLU A 175 -1.99 11.47 -0.04
C GLU A 175 -0.52 11.12 -0.28
N ARG A 176 0.36 12.08 -0.53
CA ARG A 176 1.82 11.82 -0.66
C ARG A 176 2.41 11.30 0.64
N VAL A 177 2.12 11.94 1.77
CA VAL A 177 2.58 11.48 3.09
C VAL A 177 2.08 10.06 3.37
N LEU A 178 0.80 9.81 3.07
CA LEU A 178 0.16 8.51 3.21
C LEU A 178 0.83 7.44 2.34
N VAL A 179 0.95 7.69 1.03
CA VAL A 179 1.57 6.76 0.07
C VAL A 179 3.02 6.47 0.46
N VAL A 180 3.80 7.47 0.87
CA VAL A 180 5.19 7.26 1.31
C VAL A 180 5.23 6.36 2.54
N ALA A 181 4.42 6.65 3.57
CA ALA A 181 4.39 5.85 4.79
C ALA A 181 4.03 4.39 4.51
N GLU A 182 2.99 4.16 3.71
CA GLU A 182 2.52 2.82 3.38
C GLU A 182 3.47 2.04 2.47
N VAL A 183 4.04 2.69 1.44
CA VAL A 183 5.01 2.05 0.55
C VAL A 183 6.27 1.66 1.31
N VAL A 184 6.76 2.51 2.22
CA VAL A 184 7.93 2.17 3.06
C VAL A 184 7.60 1.00 3.99
N ALA A 185 6.41 0.97 4.60
CA ALA A 185 5.96 -0.15 5.42
C ALA A 185 5.87 -1.46 4.61
N LEU A 186 5.31 -1.40 3.40
CA LEU A 186 5.21 -2.54 2.49
C LEU A 186 6.59 -3.03 2.03
N VAL A 187 7.52 -2.13 1.72
CA VAL A 187 8.90 -2.48 1.36
C VAL A 187 9.61 -3.16 2.53
N ALA A 188 9.45 -2.65 3.76
CA ALA A 188 9.97 -3.29 4.96
C ALA A 188 9.42 -4.71 5.15
N LEU A 189 8.10 -4.90 4.97
CA LEU A 189 7.48 -6.22 4.99
C LEU A 189 8.02 -7.14 3.90
N ALA A 190 8.16 -6.65 2.66
CA ALA A 190 8.67 -7.44 1.55
C ALA A 190 10.13 -7.91 1.80
N MET A 191 10.99 -7.01 2.29
CA MET A 191 12.36 -7.34 2.67
C MET A 191 12.42 -8.38 3.79
N TRP A 192 11.54 -8.25 4.79
CA TRP A 192 11.43 -9.23 5.86
C TRP A 192 11.00 -10.60 5.34
N VAL A 193 10.00 -10.65 4.45
CA VAL A 193 9.55 -11.90 3.81
C VAL A 193 10.72 -12.55 3.06
N VAL A 194 11.47 -11.78 2.26
CA VAL A 194 12.67 -12.29 1.55
C VAL A 194 13.70 -12.85 2.54
N ALA A 195 14.01 -12.13 3.61
CA ALA A 195 14.94 -12.60 4.64
C ALA A 195 14.46 -13.92 5.29
N ALA A 196 13.16 -14.05 5.55
CA ALA A 196 12.56 -15.26 6.10
C ALA A 196 12.58 -16.43 5.10
N THR A 197 12.43 -16.16 3.80
CA THR A 197 12.54 -17.20 2.74
C THR A 197 13.97 -17.72 2.63
N ASN A 198 14.96 -16.84 2.57
CA ASN A 198 16.37 -17.23 2.46
C ASN A 198 16.84 -17.97 3.72
N GLY A 199 16.40 -17.53 4.89
CA GLY A 199 16.72 -18.20 6.16
C GLY A 199 16.17 -19.62 6.26
N ARG A 200 15.03 -19.92 5.64
CA ARG A 200 14.48 -21.28 5.58
C ARG A 200 15.29 -22.19 4.67
N VAL A 201 15.73 -21.69 3.50
CA VAL A 201 16.58 -22.46 2.58
C VAL A 201 17.87 -22.90 3.29
N THR A 202 18.51 -21.99 4.02
CA THR A 202 19.73 -22.31 4.78
C THR A 202 19.51 -23.31 5.91
N ASP A 203 18.34 -23.28 6.58
CA ASP A 203 18.04 -24.21 7.68
C ASP A 203 17.77 -25.63 7.14
N VAL A 204 17.19 -25.76 5.94
CA VAL A 204 17.01 -27.04 5.24
C VAL A 204 18.35 -27.65 4.83
N GLU A 205 19.26 -26.86 4.25
CA GLU A 205 20.59 -27.34 3.82
C GLU A 205 21.47 -27.80 5.00
N ARG A 206 21.29 -27.22 6.19
CA ARG A 206 22.07 -27.57 7.39
C ARG A 206 21.53 -28.77 8.17
N SER A 207 20.35 -29.28 7.84
CA SER A 207 19.78 -30.44 8.54
C SER A 207 20.57 -31.71 8.17
N PRO A 208 21.21 -32.40 9.12
CA PRO A 208 22.01 -33.58 8.81
C PRO A 208 21.12 -34.66 8.18
N VAL A 209 21.54 -35.18 7.02
CA VAL A 209 20.91 -36.35 6.40
C VAL A 209 21.03 -37.50 7.40
N VAL A 210 19.91 -37.87 8.03
CA VAL A 210 19.84 -39.05 8.89
C VAL A 210 19.92 -40.25 7.94
N VAL A 211 21.12 -40.75 7.71
CA VAL A 211 21.34 -42.01 7.00
C VAL A 211 20.80 -43.13 7.90
N PRO A 212 19.79 -43.91 7.48
CA PRO A 212 19.33 -45.06 8.25
C PRO A 212 20.50 -46.01 8.45
N ARG A 213 20.76 -46.42 9.71
CA ARG A 213 21.67 -47.53 9.97
C ARG A 213 20.88 -48.82 9.70
N GLU A 214 21.36 -49.59 8.72
CA GLU A 214 20.95 -50.98 8.47
C GLU A 214 21.44 -51.92 9.58
#